data_AF-A0A2P2D704-F1
#
_entry.id   AF-A0A2P2D704-F1
#
_cell.length_a   1.000
_cell.length_b   1.000
_cell.length_c   1.000
_cell.angle_alpha   90.00
_cell.angle_beta   90.00
_cell.angle_gamma   90.00
#
_symmetry.space_group_name_H-M   'P 1'
#
loop_
_entity.id
_entity.type
_entity.pdbx_description
1 polymer ?
#
loop_
_entity_poly.entity_id
_entity_poly.type
_entity_poly.pdbx_seq_one_letter_code
_entity_poly.pdbx_strand_id
1 'polypeptide(L)'
;MQAESVCIAKTNRKEERLRIKNDSVFATNIVYHPERFELNRHISPNVIRDILETFKEELKHPKFGEINVGLFHSAQESKFEIVRKTRKSFYIQNTSEPSSYTEVLPQFVNYITYFGKNILSAIRRYKNESIISELILPILYDKDDKDSFPKAYLWIRSAQEPILAEDLSELYALSERIITTIQNSDSIKATDRFDVIDISESGVKIRIRQKDILYNVYRNESLKFDLVFKGRPPIQMNAKICWRSIDRNGKLFLGLKFIYDQNQLSSLRKLEYNLQSLRNRMNSERSHATVVKIYRILGPRKRKS
;
A
#
# COMPACT_ATOMS: atom_id res chain seq x y z
N MET A 1 15.71 19.19 37.07
CA MET A 1 14.92 17.95 36.89
C MET A 1 13.60 18.35 36.24
N GLN A 2 13.50 18.26 34.91
CA GLN A 2 12.36 18.77 34.16
C GLN A 2 11.72 17.63 33.37
N ALA A 3 10.42 17.44 33.59
CA ALA A 3 9.63 16.42 32.92
C ALA A 3 9.40 16.84 31.47
N GLU A 4 10.06 16.17 30.52
CA GLU A 4 9.84 16.37 29.10
C GLU A 4 8.66 15.52 28.60
N SER A 5 7.56 16.21 28.34
CA SER A 5 6.36 15.82 27.59
C SER A 5 5.45 14.73 28.19
N VAL A 6 4.43 15.20 28.92
CA VAL A 6 3.19 14.43 29.15
C VAL A 6 2.23 14.74 28.00
N CYS A 7 2.13 13.85 27.02
CA CYS A 7 1.05 13.94 26.02
C CYS A 7 -0.26 13.44 26.64
N ILE A 8 -1.11 14.38 27.06
CA ILE A 8 -2.45 14.10 27.57
C ILE A 8 -3.32 13.61 26.39
N ALA A 9 -3.92 12.43 26.52
CA ALA A 9 -4.90 11.94 25.56
C ALA A 9 -6.12 12.88 25.60
N LYS A 10 -6.51 13.47 24.46
CA LYS A 10 -7.64 14.41 24.34
C LYS A 10 -9.02 13.78 24.64
N THR A 11 -9.08 12.49 24.93
CA THR A 11 -10.33 11.75 25.20
C THR A 11 -10.06 10.71 26.28
N ASN A 12 -10.92 10.63 27.29
CA ASN A 12 -10.87 9.57 28.29
C ASN A 12 -11.00 8.22 27.59
N ARG A 13 -10.09 7.30 27.92
CA ARG A 13 -10.07 5.95 27.34
C ARG A 13 -11.28 5.18 27.86
N LYS A 14 -12.05 4.57 26.94
CA LYS A 14 -13.24 3.78 27.29
C LYS A 14 -12.92 2.40 27.87
N GLU A 15 -11.76 1.84 27.54
CA GLU A 15 -11.41 0.45 27.89
C GLU A 15 -10.10 0.34 28.68
N GLU A 16 -10.06 -0.66 29.57
CA GLU A 16 -8.86 -1.03 30.30
C GLU A 16 -7.81 -1.63 29.35
N ARG A 17 -6.55 -1.20 29.50
CA ARG A 17 -5.42 -1.74 28.72
C ARG A 17 -4.56 -2.65 29.60
N LEU A 18 -4.35 -3.87 29.13
CA LEU A 18 -3.47 -4.84 29.75
C LEU A 18 -2.03 -4.54 29.36
N ARG A 19 -1.17 -4.31 30.37
CA ARG A 19 0.27 -4.17 30.18
C ARG A 19 0.89 -5.54 29.93
N ILE A 20 1.51 -5.71 28.77
CA ILE A 20 2.14 -6.98 28.39
C ILE A 20 3.53 -7.06 29.04
N LYS A 21 3.81 -8.21 29.66
CA LYS A 21 5.09 -8.55 30.28
C LYS A 21 5.55 -9.92 29.79
N ASN A 22 6.85 -10.17 29.86
CA ASN A 22 7.46 -11.48 29.60
C ASN A 22 7.07 -12.08 28.25
N ASP A 23 6.93 -11.25 27.23
CA ASP A 23 6.76 -11.73 25.86
C ASP A 23 5.51 -12.61 25.64
N SER A 24 4.50 -12.44 26.52
CA SER A 24 3.24 -13.20 26.47
C SER A 24 2.37 -12.88 25.26
N VAL A 25 2.56 -11.69 24.69
CA VAL A 25 1.93 -11.24 23.44
C VAL A 25 2.97 -10.49 22.61
N PHE A 26 2.99 -10.75 21.31
CA PHE A 26 3.81 -10.00 20.36
C PHE A 26 3.06 -9.82 19.04
N ALA A 27 3.50 -8.83 18.26
CA ALA A 27 3.04 -8.65 16.90
C ALA A 27 4.11 -9.20 15.93
N THR A 28 3.68 -9.71 14.79
CA THR A 28 4.56 -10.15 13.71
C THR A 28 3.85 -9.89 12.39
N ASN A 29 4.51 -10.22 11.28
CA ASN A 29 3.88 -10.21 9.97
C ASN A 29 3.29 -8.82 9.62
N ILE A 30 3.96 -7.75 10.04
CA ILE A 30 3.54 -6.39 9.76
C ILE A 30 3.68 -6.17 8.25
N VAL A 31 2.56 -5.87 7.61
CA VAL A 31 2.49 -5.54 6.19
C VAL A 31 2.67 -4.03 6.05
N TYR A 32 3.62 -3.63 5.23
CA TYR A 32 3.92 -2.23 4.94
C TYR A 32 4.29 -2.02 3.48
N HIS A 33 4.12 -0.79 3.02
CA HIS A 33 4.56 -0.35 1.70
C HIS A 33 5.85 0.47 1.87
N PRO A 34 6.94 0.15 1.18
CA PRO A 34 8.16 0.94 1.25
C PRO A 34 7.92 2.36 0.71
N GLU A 35 8.48 3.37 1.38
CA GLU A 35 8.30 4.80 1.09
C GLU A 35 8.93 5.21 -0.24
N ARG A 36 10.01 4.53 -0.63
CA ARG A 36 10.52 4.56 -1.99
C ARG A 36 10.13 3.25 -2.63
N PHE A 37 9.37 3.34 -3.72
CA PHE A 37 9.33 2.27 -4.68
C PHE A 37 10.77 1.99 -5.08
N GLU A 38 11.40 0.94 -4.55
CA GLU A 38 12.70 0.51 -5.05
C GLU A 38 12.44 0.03 -6.47
N LEU A 39 12.60 0.90 -7.48
CA LEU A 39 12.47 0.57 -8.92
C LEU A 39 13.27 -0.68 -9.31
N ASN A 40 14.31 -0.98 -8.52
CA ASN A 40 15.21 -2.14 -8.63
C ASN A 40 14.67 -3.42 -8.00
N ARG A 41 13.65 -3.37 -7.12
CA ARG A 41 12.88 -4.57 -6.81
C ARG A 41 11.88 -4.75 -7.94
N HIS A 42 12.17 -5.72 -8.79
CA HIS A 42 11.28 -6.12 -9.85
C HIS A 42 9.95 -6.58 -9.24
N ILE A 43 8.92 -5.71 -9.21
CA ILE A 43 7.55 -6.22 -9.21
C ILE A 43 7.51 -7.22 -10.35
N SER A 44 7.20 -8.47 -10.00
CA SER A 44 7.14 -9.55 -10.98
C SER A 44 6.19 -9.13 -12.12
N PRO A 45 6.60 -9.26 -13.39
CA PRO A 45 5.73 -9.02 -14.53
C PRO A 45 4.38 -9.74 -14.42
N ASN A 46 4.33 -10.88 -13.73
CA ASN A 46 3.11 -11.64 -13.47
C ASN A 46 2.14 -10.89 -12.55
N VAL A 47 2.63 -10.28 -11.46
CA VAL A 47 1.78 -9.50 -10.54
C VAL A 47 1.18 -8.30 -11.26
N ILE A 48 1.99 -7.61 -12.06
CA ILE A 48 1.49 -6.51 -12.89
C ILE A 48 0.42 -7.06 -13.84
N ARG A 49 0.71 -8.15 -14.57
CA ARG A 49 -0.24 -8.77 -15.49
C ARG A 49 -1.56 -9.13 -14.83
N ASP A 50 -1.54 -9.80 -13.68
CA ASP A 50 -2.75 -10.20 -12.96
C ASP A 50 -3.60 -8.98 -12.58
N ILE A 51 -2.97 -7.90 -12.13
CA ILE A 51 -3.66 -6.64 -11.86
C ILE A 51 -4.25 -6.06 -13.15
N LEU A 52 -3.48 -6.01 -14.23
CA LEU A 52 -3.97 -5.50 -15.52
C LEU A 52 -5.19 -6.30 -16.03
N GLU A 53 -5.20 -7.62 -15.84
CA GLU A 53 -6.36 -8.47 -16.17
C GLU A 53 -7.62 -8.06 -15.39
N THR A 54 -7.49 -7.69 -14.11
CA THR A 54 -8.65 -7.24 -13.30
C THR A 54 -9.29 -5.96 -13.85
N PHE A 55 -8.49 -5.09 -14.48
CA PHE A 55 -9.01 -3.87 -15.08
C PHE A 55 -9.64 -4.10 -16.45
N LYS A 56 -9.32 -5.18 -17.18
CA LYS A 56 -9.87 -5.42 -18.54
C LYS A 56 -11.39 -5.34 -18.65
N GLU A 57 -12.11 -5.78 -17.62
CA GLU A 57 -13.57 -5.69 -17.61
C GLU A 57 -14.07 -4.26 -17.36
N GLU A 58 -13.36 -3.47 -16.54
CA GLU A 58 -13.66 -2.04 -16.34
C GLU A 58 -13.30 -1.19 -17.57
N LEU A 59 -12.40 -1.69 -18.42
CA LEU A 59 -11.94 -1.03 -19.63
C LEU A 59 -12.88 -1.18 -20.82
N LYS A 60 -13.99 -1.91 -20.67
CA LYS A 60 -15.04 -1.97 -21.70
C LYS A 60 -15.82 -0.65 -21.68
N HIS A 61 -15.27 0.37 -22.30
CA HIS A 61 -15.91 1.67 -22.40
C HIS A 61 -16.73 1.75 -23.70
N PRO A 62 -18.04 2.07 -23.66
CA PRO A 62 -18.89 2.05 -24.86
C PRO A 62 -18.43 3.03 -25.95
N LYS A 63 -17.76 4.12 -25.57
CA LYS A 63 -17.20 5.13 -26.50
C LYS A 63 -15.87 4.71 -27.14
N PHE A 64 -15.05 3.94 -26.41
CA PHE A 64 -13.68 3.63 -26.83
C PHE A 64 -13.63 2.16 -27.24
N GLY A 65 -13.54 1.90 -28.54
CA GLY A 65 -13.64 0.55 -29.10
C GLY A 65 -12.74 -0.50 -28.43
N GLU A 66 -11.47 -0.54 -28.82
CA GLU A 66 -10.50 -1.47 -28.24
C GLU A 66 -9.66 -0.74 -27.19
N ILE A 67 -9.77 -1.16 -25.93
CA ILE A 67 -8.88 -0.73 -24.86
C ILE A 67 -8.08 -1.93 -24.37
N ASN A 68 -6.76 -1.79 -24.34
CA ASN A 68 -5.83 -2.83 -23.94
C ASN A 68 -4.82 -2.27 -22.95
N VAL A 69 -4.54 -2.99 -21.87
CA VAL A 69 -3.43 -2.68 -20.98
C VAL A 69 -2.40 -3.76 -21.08
N GLY A 70 -1.17 -3.37 -21.38
CA GLY A 70 -0.08 -4.29 -21.65
C GLY A 70 1.21 -3.89 -20.95
N LEU A 71 2.17 -4.81 -20.97
CA LEU A 71 3.54 -4.56 -20.55
C LEU A 71 4.38 -4.16 -21.76
N PHE A 72 5.29 -3.21 -21.57
CA PHE A 72 6.26 -2.89 -22.61
C PHE A 72 7.25 -4.05 -22.80
N HIS A 73 7.47 -4.45 -24.05
CA HIS A 73 8.47 -5.46 -24.42
C HIS A 73 9.21 -5.10 -25.71
N SER A 74 10.37 -5.71 -25.95
CA SER A 74 11.30 -5.36 -27.05
C SER A 74 10.85 -5.79 -28.44
N ALA A 75 9.75 -6.54 -28.55
CA ALA A 75 9.22 -7.04 -29.83
C ALA A 75 7.98 -6.25 -30.31
N GLN A 76 7.66 -5.12 -29.66
CA GLN A 76 6.50 -4.29 -30.02
C GLN A 76 6.78 -3.38 -31.21
N GLU A 77 5.72 -2.86 -31.80
CA GLU A 77 5.82 -1.80 -32.81
C GLU A 77 6.59 -0.60 -32.28
N SER A 78 7.30 0.10 -33.17
CA SER A 78 8.18 1.23 -32.84
C SER A 78 7.52 2.33 -32.00
N LYS A 79 6.21 2.57 -32.20
CA LYS A 79 5.45 3.55 -31.42
C LYS A 79 5.47 3.26 -29.92
N PHE A 80 5.42 2.00 -29.50
CA PHE A 80 5.50 1.61 -28.09
C PHE A 80 6.90 1.86 -27.53
N GLU A 81 7.95 1.57 -28.29
CA GLU A 81 9.32 1.88 -27.86
C GLU A 81 9.55 3.39 -27.70
N ILE A 82 9.01 4.19 -28.62
CA ILE A 82 9.11 5.65 -28.57
C ILE A 82 8.39 6.17 -27.34
N VAL A 83 7.15 5.75 -27.08
CA VAL A 83 6.41 6.11 -25.87
C VAL A 83 7.18 5.70 -24.61
N ARG A 84 7.75 4.49 -24.58
CA ARG A 84 8.54 4.00 -23.44
C ARG A 84 9.79 4.84 -23.19
N LYS A 85 10.54 5.18 -24.23
CA LYS A 85 11.79 5.96 -24.14
C LYS A 85 11.54 7.43 -23.81
N THR A 86 10.52 8.02 -24.42
CA THR A 86 10.21 9.45 -24.27
C THR A 86 9.36 9.75 -23.04
N ARG A 87 8.63 8.76 -22.53
CA ARG A 87 7.63 8.89 -21.45
C ARG A 87 6.44 9.80 -21.79
N LYS A 88 6.31 10.14 -23.07
CA LYS A 88 5.22 10.97 -23.59
C LYS A 88 4.13 10.08 -24.17
N SER A 89 2.89 10.53 -24.08
CA SER A 89 1.76 9.79 -24.66
C SER A 89 1.79 9.93 -26.17
N PHE A 90 1.55 8.84 -26.89
CA PHE A 90 1.26 8.93 -28.32
C PHE A 90 -0.24 9.17 -28.47
N TYR A 91 -0.63 10.26 -29.12
CA TYR A 91 -2.03 10.64 -29.23
C TYR A 91 -2.32 11.17 -30.64
N ILE A 92 -3.31 10.58 -31.29
CA ILE A 92 -3.88 11.04 -32.55
C ILE A 92 -5.38 11.14 -32.34
N GLN A 93 -5.88 12.38 -32.20
CA GLN A 93 -7.30 12.66 -31.98
C GLN A 93 -8.18 12.17 -33.14
N ASN A 94 -7.80 12.49 -34.37
CA ASN A 94 -8.48 12.02 -35.58
C ASN A 94 -7.45 11.65 -36.65
N THR A 95 -7.39 10.37 -37.01
CA THR A 95 -6.42 9.80 -37.96
C THR A 95 -6.64 10.29 -39.38
N SER A 96 -7.82 10.82 -39.73
CA SER A 96 -8.13 11.38 -41.05
C SER A 96 -7.70 12.84 -41.19
N GLU A 97 -7.50 13.54 -40.07
CA GLU A 97 -7.14 14.96 -40.04
C GLU A 97 -5.63 15.14 -39.96
N PRO A 98 -4.97 15.78 -40.94
CA PRO A 98 -3.53 16.02 -40.91
C PRO A 98 -3.07 16.85 -39.71
N SER A 99 -3.91 17.75 -39.20
CA SER A 99 -3.63 18.59 -38.04
C SER A 99 -3.38 17.78 -36.76
N SER A 100 -4.06 16.64 -36.60
CA SER A 100 -3.89 15.72 -35.46
C SER A 100 -2.47 15.14 -35.33
N TYR A 101 -1.69 15.13 -36.42
CA TYR A 101 -0.31 14.64 -36.42
C TYR A 101 0.70 15.75 -36.09
N THR A 102 0.27 17.00 -36.10
CA THR A 102 1.13 18.17 -35.94
C THR A 102 1.02 18.81 -34.56
N GLU A 103 0.18 18.28 -33.68
CA GLU A 103 0.01 18.81 -32.33
C GLU A 103 1.32 18.73 -31.53
N VAL A 104 1.75 19.85 -30.94
CA VAL A 104 3.05 20.00 -30.27
C VAL A 104 2.85 20.31 -28.79
N LEU A 105 2.02 19.54 -28.11
CA LEU A 105 1.91 19.64 -26.66
C LEU A 105 3.06 18.89 -25.97
N PRO A 106 3.67 19.43 -24.89
CA PRO A 106 4.86 18.84 -24.26
C PRO A 106 4.68 17.40 -23.79
N GLN A 107 3.46 17.03 -23.37
CA GLN A 107 3.09 15.70 -22.89
C GLN A 107 2.95 14.65 -24.00
N PHE A 108 2.88 15.07 -25.26
CA PHE A 108 2.66 14.19 -26.40
C PHE A 108 3.93 13.95 -27.22
N VAL A 109 4.00 12.75 -27.81
CA VAL A 109 5.04 12.39 -28.78
C VAL A 109 4.81 13.23 -30.04
N ASN A 110 5.81 13.99 -30.47
CA ASN A 110 5.74 14.72 -31.73
C ASN A 110 5.82 13.74 -32.90
N TYR A 111 4.75 13.61 -33.68
CA TYR A 111 4.67 12.59 -34.73
C TYR A 111 5.81 12.75 -35.76
N ILE A 112 6.02 13.97 -36.26
CA ILE A 112 6.98 14.26 -37.33
C ILE A 112 8.41 13.91 -36.90
N THR A 113 8.77 14.25 -35.66
CA THR A 113 10.10 14.00 -35.10
C THR A 113 10.43 12.51 -35.03
N TYR A 114 9.46 11.66 -34.67
CA TYR A 114 9.72 10.24 -34.39
C TYR A 114 9.29 9.27 -35.50
N PHE A 115 8.30 9.63 -36.33
CA PHE A 115 7.75 8.77 -37.38
C PHE A 115 7.95 9.33 -38.80
N GLY A 116 8.43 10.58 -38.92
CA GLY A 116 8.74 11.22 -40.19
C GLY A 116 7.62 12.10 -40.75
N LYS A 117 7.90 12.76 -41.88
CA LYS A 117 7.03 13.79 -42.49
C LYS A 117 5.91 13.24 -43.38
N ASN A 118 5.89 11.94 -43.68
CA ASN A 118 4.91 11.36 -44.61
C ASN A 118 3.59 11.02 -43.92
N ILE A 119 2.86 12.06 -43.51
CA ILE A 119 1.56 11.95 -42.82
C ILE A 119 0.53 11.25 -43.70
N LEU A 120 0.53 11.50 -45.02
CA LEU A 120 -0.46 10.90 -45.94
C LEU A 120 -0.38 9.36 -45.97
N SER A 121 0.82 8.78 -45.88
CA SER A 121 0.97 7.33 -45.77
C SER A 121 0.38 6.78 -44.47
N ALA A 122 0.54 7.51 -43.35
CA ALA A 122 -0.05 7.12 -42.08
C ALA A 122 -1.58 7.21 -42.08
N ILE A 123 -2.15 8.28 -42.64
CA ILE A 123 -3.60 8.44 -42.83
C ILE A 123 -4.16 7.25 -43.62
N ARG A 124 -3.51 6.86 -44.73
CA ARG A 124 -3.92 5.70 -45.54
C ARG A 124 -3.86 4.40 -44.74
N ARG A 125 -2.82 4.20 -43.92
CA ARG A 125 -2.69 3.02 -43.06
C ARG A 125 -3.84 2.94 -42.06
N TYR A 126 -4.10 4.00 -41.30
CA TYR A 126 -5.19 4.02 -40.32
C TYR A 126 -6.56 3.82 -40.97
N LYS A 127 -6.78 4.39 -42.17
CA LYS A 127 -7.99 4.15 -42.95
C LYS A 127 -8.18 2.67 -43.31
N ASN A 128 -7.11 1.98 -43.71
CA ASN A 128 -7.15 0.56 -44.03
C ASN A 128 -7.42 -0.32 -42.79
N GLU A 129 -6.96 0.13 -41.63
CA GLU A 129 -7.19 -0.54 -40.34
C GLU A 129 -8.54 -0.16 -39.68
N SER A 130 -9.32 0.73 -40.31
CA SER A 130 -10.59 1.25 -39.78
C SER A 130 -10.45 1.92 -38.39
N ILE A 131 -9.33 2.60 -38.15
CA ILE A 131 -9.06 3.30 -36.88
C ILE A 131 -9.28 4.81 -37.08
N ILE A 132 -10.14 5.41 -36.25
CA ILE A 132 -10.46 6.84 -36.23
C ILE A 132 -9.54 7.60 -35.27
N SER A 133 -9.15 7.00 -34.14
CA SER A 133 -8.26 7.63 -33.17
C SER A 133 -7.43 6.60 -32.41
N GLU A 134 -6.25 7.02 -31.97
CA GLU A 134 -5.32 6.14 -31.24
C GLU A 134 -4.64 6.91 -30.10
N LEU A 135 -4.55 6.26 -28.94
CA LEU A 135 -3.82 6.74 -27.77
C LEU A 135 -2.98 5.61 -27.17
N ILE A 136 -1.71 5.88 -26.89
CA ILE A 136 -0.85 5.04 -26.06
C ILE A 136 -0.38 5.89 -24.88
N LEU A 137 -0.87 5.56 -23.70
CA LEU A 137 -0.57 6.24 -22.45
C LEU A 137 0.46 5.41 -21.65
N PRO A 138 1.67 5.92 -21.40
CA PRO A 138 2.62 5.23 -20.53
C PRO A 138 2.16 5.28 -19.07
N ILE A 139 2.18 4.13 -18.40
CA ILE A 139 1.87 4.04 -16.96
C ILE A 139 3.17 4.26 -16.18
N LEU A 140 3.30 5.42 -15.56
CA LEU A 140 4.48 5.87 -14.81
C LEU A 140 4.28 5.63 -13.31
N TYR A 141 5.12 4.78 -12.71
CA TYR A 141 5.03 4.44 -11.28
C TYR A 141 5.43 5.59 -10.36
N ASP A 142 6.36 6.41 -10.82
CA ASP A 142 6.77 7.65 -10.21
C ASP A 142 6.88 8.69 -11.34
N LYS A 143 6.12 9.78 -11.20
CA LYS A 143 6.06 10.88 -12.18
C LYS A 143 7.20 11.88 -11.98
N ASP A 144 7.72 11.99 -10.76
CA ASP A 144 8.76 12.93 -10.38
C ASP A 144 10.16 12.34 -10.54
N ASP A 145 10.26 11.00 -10.62
CA ASP A 145 11.51 10.31 -10.86
C ASP A 145 11.92 10.33 -12.35
N LYS A 146 13.06 10.98 -12.61
CA LYS A 146 13.68 11.05 -13.94
C LYS A 146 14.26 9.72 -14.41
N ASP A 147 14.44 8.75 -13.53
CA ASP A 147 14.95 7.42 -13.86
C ASP A 147 13.84 6.35 -13.93
N SER A 148 12.59 6.75 -13.65
CA SER A 148 11.42 5.89 -13.78
C SER A 148 11.15 5.52 -15.24
N PHE A 149 11.30 4.23 -15.56
CA PHE A 149 10.93 3.68 -16.85
C PHE A 149 9.52 3.10 -16.81
N PRO A 150 8.60 3.52 -17.71
CA PRO A 150 7.28 2.92 -17.78
C PRO A 150 7.40 1.43 -18.14
N LYS A 151 6.79 0.57 -17.33
CA LYS A 151 6.75 -0.88 -17.57
C LYS A 151 5.44 -1.34 -18.21
N ALA A 152 4.38 -0.53 -18.09
CA ALA A 152 3.07 -0.82 -18.63
C ALA A 152 2.52 0.37 -19.43
N TYR A 153 1.52 0.12 -20.25
CA TYR A 153 0.82 1.14 -21.03
C TYR A 153 -0.67 0.83 -21.11
N LEU A 154 -1.47 1.87 -21.25
CA LEU A 154 -2.86 1.80 -21.70
C LEU A 154 -2.88 2.17 -23.18
N TRP A 155 -3.39 1.27 -24.03
CA TRP A 155 -3.50 1.45 -25.47
C TRP A 155 -4.96 1.44 -25.86
N ILE A 156 -5.38 2.48 -26.58
CA ILE A 156 -6.75 2.69 -26.99
C ILE A 156 -6.77 2.92 -28.49
N ARG A 157 -7.60 2.15 -29.18
CA ARG A 157 -7.94 2.34 -30.58
C ARG A 157 -9.43 2.45 -30.72
N SER A 158 -9.90 3.58 -31.22
CA SER A 158 -11.31 3.76 -31.50
C SER A 158 -11.57 3.66 -33.00
N ALA A 159 -12.55 2.84 -33.35
CA ALA A 159 -13.08 2.72 -34.72
C ALA A 159 -14.43 3.46 -34.89
N GLN A 160 -14.98 4.04 -33.82
CA GLN A 160 -16.33 4.63 -33.79
C GLN A 160 -16.29 6.15 -33.64
N GLU A 161 -15.61 6.62 -32.58
CA GLU A 161 -15.53 8.06 -32.25
C GLU A 161 -14.10 8.53 -31.99
N PRO A 162 -13.76 9.79 -32.29
CA PRO A 162 -12.50 10.40 -31.86
C PRO A 162 -12.36 10.42 -30.33
N ILE A 163 -11.17 10.07 -29.81
CA ILE A 163 -10.81 10.33 -28.41
C ILE A 163 -10.51 11.82 -28.30
N LEU A 164 -11.31 12.56 -27.52
CA LEU A 164 -11.18 14.01 -27.36
C LEU A 164 -10.28 14.38 -26.18
N ALA A 165 -9.85 15.64 -26.11
CA ALA A 165 -9.01 16.13 -25.02
C ALA A 165 -9.69 16.01 -23.64
N GLU A 166 -11.02 16.16 -23.58
CA GLU A 166 -11.82 16.00 -22.36
C GLU A 166 -11.77 14.55 -21.81
N ASP A 167 -11.75 13.56 -22.70
CA ASP A 167 -11.69 12.14 -22.36
C ASP A 167 -10.36 11.76 -21.69
N LEU A 168 -9.29 12.50 -21.98
CA LEU A 168 -7.97 12.20 -21.45
C LEU A 168 -7.95 12.24 -19.92
N SER A 169 -8.75 13.12 -19.31
CA SER A 169 -8.80 13.28 -17.86
C SER A 169 -9.23 11.99 -17.13
N GLU A 170 -10.27 11.32 -17.65
CA GLU A 170 -10.75 10.04 -17.16
C GLU A 170 -9.73 8.93 -17.39
N LEU A 171 -9.09 8.91 -18.55
CA LEU A 171 -8.07 7.91 -18.90
C LEU A 171 -6.81 8.03 -18.03
N TYR A 172 -6.41 9.26 -17.68
CA TYR A 172 -5.36 9.49 -16.69
C TYR A 172 -5.79 9.00 -15.31
N ALA A 173 -7.03 9.27 -14.88
CA ALA A 173 -7.52 8.80 -13.59
C ALA A 173 -7.52 7.26 -13.48
N LEU A 174 -7.91 6.58 -14.57
CA LEU A 174 -7.81 5.13 -14.70
C LEU A 174 -6.36 4.63 -14.58
N SER A 175 -5.41 5.28 -15.26
CA SER A 175 -3.98 4.97 -15.12
C SER A 175 -3.50 5.12 -13.68
N GLU A 176 -3.90 6.18 -12.97
CA GLU A 176 -3.54 6.37 -11.54
C GLU A 176 -4.10 5.26 -10.64
N ARG A 177 -5.33 4.79 -10.92
CA ARG A 177 -5.92 3.66 -10.20
C ARG A 177 -5.11 2.38 -10.41
N ILE A 178 -4.70 2.11 -11.65
CA ILE A 178 -3.84 0.95 -11.96
C ILE A 178 -2.51 1.05 -11.20
N ILE A 179 -1.85 2.22 -11.22
CA ILE A 179 -0.60 2.47 -10.48
C ILE A 179 -0.79 2.21 -8.98
N THR A 180 -1.85 2.78 -8.41
CA THR A 180 -2.18 2.65 -6.99
C THR A 180 -2.39 1.18 -6.62
N THR A 181 -3.10 0.41 -7.44
CA THR A 181 -3.30 -1.02 -7.22
C THR A 181 -1.99 -1.80 -7.30
N ILE A 182 -1.10 -1.48 -8.25
CA ILE A 182 0.21 -2.12 -8.38
C ILE A 182 1.09 -1.77 -7.16
N GLN A 183 1.15 -0.51 -6.74
CA GLN A 183 1.88 -0.09 -5.54
C GLN A 183 1.34 -0.77 -4.27
N ASN A 184 0.02 -0.91 -4.17
CA ASN A 184 -0.64 -1.62 -3.07
C ASN A 184 -0.39 -3.13 -3.10
N SER A 185 -0.08 -3.71 -4.27
CA SER A 185 0.28 -5.13 -4.39
C SER A 185 1.71 -5.43 -3.94
N ASP A 186 2.61 -4.44 -3.96
CA ASP A 186 4.03 -4.56 -3.57
C ASP A 186 4.23 -4.48 -2.04
N SER A 187 3.25 -4.98 -1.29
CA SER A 187 3.29 -4.94 0.16
C SER A 187 4.39 -5.89 0.67
N ILE A 188 5.30 -5.38 1.48
CA ILE A 188 6.34 -6.18 2.13
C ILE A 188 5.80 -6.66 3.47
N LYS A 189 6.02 -7.94 3.77
CA LYS A 189 5.67 -8.56 5.05
C LYS A 189 6.92 -8.69 5.91
N ALA A 190 7.04 -7.86 6.94
CA ALA A 190 8.07 -8.07 7.95
C ALA A 190 7.65 -9.18 8.92
N THR A 191 8.37 -10.29 8.88
CA THR A 191 8.13 -11.48 9.70
C THR A 191 8.79 -11.41 11.08
N ASP A 192 9.50 -10.32 11.37
CA ASP A 192 10.09 -10.08 12.68
C ASP A 192 9.07 -10.10 13.82
N ARG A 193 9.59 -10.29 15.02
CA ARG A 193 8.83 -10.12 16.26
C ARG A 193 8.89 -8.66 16.70
N PHE A 194 7.73 -8.04 16.88
CA PHE A 194 7.54 -6.69 17.38
C PHE A 194 6.90 -6.69 18.75
N ASP A 195 7.42 -5.85 19.64
CA ASP A 195 6.99 -5.83 21.03
C ASP A 195 5.60 -5.21 21.16
N VAL A 196 4.67 -5.93 21.79
CA VAL A 196 3.41 -5.34 22.25
C VAL A 196 3.63 -4.77 23.65
N ILE A 197 3.35 -3.48 23.83
CA ILE A 197 3.55 -2.75 25.09
C ILE A 197 2.29 -2.82 25.96
N ASP A 198 1.13 -2.62 25.35
CA ASP A 198 -0.18 -2.76 25.97
C ASP A 198 -1.26 -3.06 24.94
N ILE A 199 -2.36 -3.68 25.37
CA ILE A 199 -3.46 -4.09 24.50
C ILE A 199 -4.82 -3.97 25.23
N SER A 200 -5.87 -3.61 24.50
CA SER A 200 -7.27 -3.67 24.92
C SER A 200 -8.12 -4.33 23.82
N GLU A 201 -9.43 -4.38 24.02
CA GLU A 201 -10.37 -4.94 23.04
C GLU A 201 -10.46 -4.10 21.77
N SER A 202 -10.22 -2.79 21.86
CA SER A 202 -10.27 -1.84 20.73
C SER A 202 -8.93 -1.43 20.14
N GLY A 203 -7.80 -1.83 20.73
CA GLY A 203 -6.52 -1.44 20.17
C GLY A 203 -5.28 -1.96 20.88
N VAL A 204 -4.12 -1.70 20.26
CA VAL A 204 -2.83 -2.20 20.73
C VAL A 204 -1.75 -1.13 20.59
N LYS A 205 -0.76 -1.14 21.48
CA LYS A 205 0.44 -0.33 21.37
C LYS A 205 1.62 -1.23 21.02
N ILE A 206 2.25 -0.98 19.87
CA ILE A 206 3.40 -1.75 19.37
C ILE A 206 4.65 -0.88 19.40
N ARG A 207 5.81 -1.50 19.65
CA ARG A 207 7.14 -0.89 19.54
C ARG A 207 7.94 -1.58 18.43
N ILE A 208 8.44 -0.76 17.50
CA ILE A 208 9.29 -1.16 16.37
C ILE A 208 10.70 -0.62 16.62
N ARG A 209 11.71 -1.49 16.49
CA ARG A 209 13.13 -1.14 16.73
C ARG A 209 13.97 -1.17 15.46
N GLN A 210 13.50 -1.91 14.45
CA GLN A 210 14.16 -2.12 13.18
C GLN A 210 14.11 -0.84 12.36
N LYS A 211 15.27 -0.24 12.08
CA LYS A 211 15.38 1.02 11.34
C LYS A 211 14.81 0.90 9.92
N ASP A 212 14.97 -0.27 9.31
CA ASP A 212 14.59 -0.53 7.91
C ASP A 212 13.08 -0.52 7.68
N ILE A 213 12.30 -0.82 8.73
CA ILE A 213 10.83 -0.85 8.68
C ILE A 213 10.26 0.47 9.21
N LEU A 214 11.01 1.19 10.06
CA LEU A 214 10.53 2.36 10.79
C LEU A 214 10.02 3.44 9.85
N TYR A 215 10.80 3.83 8.84
CA TYR A 215 10.41 4.89 7.89
C TYR A 215 9.16 4.51 7.09
N ASN A 216 9.13 3.27 6.59
CA ASN A 216 8.04 2.77 5.77
C ASN A 216 6.73 2.62 6.56
N VAL A 217 6.79 2.22 7.83
CA VAL A 217 5.61 2.08 8.68
C VAL A 217 5.14 3.42 9.25
N TYR A 218 6.05 4.39 9.43
CA TYR A 218 5.73 5.66 10.08
C TYR A 218 4.64 6.43 9.33
N ARG A 219 4.67 6.44 7.99
CA ARG A 219 3.72 7.20 7.15
C ARG A 219 2.38 6.51 6.94
N ASN A 220 2.30 5.19 7.15
CA ASN A 220 1.06 4.44 6.90
C ASN A 220 -0.08 4.94 7.78
N GLU A 221 -1.30 5.01 7.25
CA GLU A 221 -2.49 5.35 8.05
C GLU A 221 -3.08 4.15 8.78
N SER A 222 -2.82 2.94 8.28
CA SER A 222 -3.29 1.67 8.83
C SER A 222 -2.23 0.59 8.68
N LEU A 223 -2.37 -0.49 9.45
CA LEU A 223 -1.49 -1.64 9.40
C LEU A 223 -2.30 -2.92 9.41
N LYS A 224 -1.83 -3.90 8.63
CA LYS A 224 -2.20 -5.30 8.78
C LYS A 224 -1.04 -6.03 9.46
N PHE A 225 -1.35 -6.84 10.45
CA PHE A 225 -0.34 -7.59 11.20
C PHE A 225 -0.98 -8.77 11.91
N ASP A 226 -0.15 -9.70 12.36
CA ASP A 226 -0.61 -10.80 13.18
C ASP A 226 -0.29 -10.54 14.66
N LEU A 227 -1.28 -10.75 15.51
CA LEU A 227 -1.12 -10.71 16.95
C LEU A 227 -1.01 -12.14 17.49
N VAL A 228 0.06 -12.44 18.20
CA VAL A 228 0.36 -13.78 18.70
C VAL A 228 0.37 -13.78 20.21
N PHE A 229 -0.53 -14.56 20.81
CA PHE A 229 -0.51 -14.87 22.23
C PHE A 229 0.28 -16.15 22.45
N LYS A 230 1.15 -16.20 23.47
CA LYS A 230 2.01 -17.35 23.74
C LYS A 230 1.20 -18.65 23.86
N GLY A 231 1.50 -19.62 22.99
CA GLY A 231 0.81 -20.92 22.93
C GLY A 231 -0.56 -20.88 22.23
N ARG A 232 -0.88 -19.82 21.48
CA ARG A 232 -2.09 -19.71 20.67
C ARG A 232 -1.73 -19.43 19.20
N PRO A 233 -2.60 -19.82 18.24
CA PRO A 233 -2.43 -19.44 16.84
C PRO A 233 -2.41 -17.90 16.66
N PRO A 234 -1.68 -17.39 15.66
CA PRO A 234 -1.71 -15.98 15.28
C PRO A 234 -3.13 -15.52 14.91
N ILE A 235 -3.46 -14.28 15.26
CA ILE A 235 -4.71 -13.62 14.88
C ILE A 235 -4.37 -12.49 13.92
N GLN A 236 -4.88 -12.55 12.70
CA GLN A 236 -4.72 -11.47 11.73
C GLN A 236 -5.59 -10.28 12.11
N MET A 237 -4.97 -9.10 12.22
CA MET A 237 -5.59 -7.86 12.65
C MET A 237 -5.37 -6.75 11.62
N ASN A 238 -6.42 -5.99 11.35
CA ASN A 238 -6.34 -4.70 10.66
C ASN A 238 -6.56 -3.56 11.68
N ALA A 239 -5.70 -2.55 11.68
CA ALA A 239 -5.81 -1.44 12.62
C ALA A 239 -5.41 -0.09 12.01
N LYS A 240 -6.11 0.97 12.39
CA LYS A 240 -5.75 2.36 12.07
C LYS A 240 -4.67 2.87 13.02
N ILE A 241 -3.67 3.56 12.51
CA ILE A 241 -2.66 4.24 13.32
C ILE A 241 -3.25 5.56 13.84
N CYS A 242 -3.49 5.64 15.15
CA CYS A 242 -4.07 6.82 15.80
C CYS A 242 -3.05 7.67 16.56
N TRP A 243 -1.86 7.11 16.83
CA TRP A 243 -0.81 7.82 17.55
C TRP A 243 0.57 7.27 17.19
N ARG A 244 1.56 8.17 17.15
CA ARG A 244 2.97 7.87 16.83
C ARG A 244 3.88 8.61 17.79
N SER A 245 4.97 8.00 18.19
CA SER A 245 6.04 8.66 18.96
C SER A 245 7.36 7.94 18.73
N ILE A 246 8.44 8.70 18.64
CA ILE A 246 9.80 8.19 18.56
C ILE A 246 10.48 8.50 19.89
N ASP A 247 11.11 7.51 20.51
CA ASP A 247 11.90 7.76 21.72
C ASP A 247 13.29 8.31 21.40
N ARG A 248 14.02 8.72 22.44
CA ARG A 248 15.40 9.22 22.32
C ARG A 248 16.38 8.21 21.71
N ASN A 249 16.03 6.91 21.71
CA ASN A 249 16.84 5.85 21.12
C ASN A 249 16.42 5.54 19.68
N GLY A 250 15.53 6.33 19.08
CA GLY A 250 15.03 6.14 17.72
C GLY A 250 14.04 4.99 17.56
N LYS A 251 13.42 4.50 18.64
CA LYS A 251 12.39 3.44 18.57
C LYS A 251 11.02 4.05 18.33
N LEU A 252 10.29 3.49 17.37
CA LEU A 252 8.95 3.93 17.02
C LEU A 252 7.91 3.21 17.88
N PHE A 253 7.02 3.97 18.50
CA PHE A 253 5.84 3.50 19.18
C PHE A 253 4.59 3.88 18.39
N LEU A 254 3.74 2.90 18.14
CA LEU A 254 2.48 3.07 17.42
C LEU A 254 1.31 2.73 18.31
N GLY A 255 0.34 3.64 18.39
CA GLY A 255 -0.96 3.40 18.99
C GLY A 255 -1.96 3.05 17.89
N LEU A 256 -2.43 1.82 17.89
CA LEU A 256 -3.30 1.26 16.87
C LEU A 256 -4.72 1.06 17.41
N LYS A 257 -5.72 1.42 16.62
CA LYS A 257 -7.14 1.13 16.88
C LYS A 257 -7.63 0.07 15.90
N PHE A 258 -8.17 -1.03 16.40
CA PHE A 258 -8.67 -2.11 15.54
C PHE A 258 -9.84 -1.64 14.67
N ILE A 259 -9.88 -2.15 13.44
CA ILE A 259 -10.95 -1.90 12.49
C ILE A 259 -12.02 -2.97 12.70
N TYR A 260 -13.27 -2.52 12.86
CA TYR A 260 -14.43 -3.38 13.04
C TYR A 260 -15.21 -3.43 11.72
N ASP A 261 -14.91 -4.44 10.91
CA ASP A 261 -15.65 -4.76 9.70
C ASP A 261 -16.07 -6.24 9.72
N GLN A 262 -16.97 -6.65 8.80
CA GLN A 262 -17.48 -8.02 8.76
C GLN A 262 -16.37 -9.06 8.57
N ASN A 263 -15.29 -8.72 7.86
CA ASN A 263 -14.17 -9.62 7.61
C ASN A 263 -13.28 -9.81 8.86
N GLN A 264 -13.29 -8.87 9.80
CA GLN A 264 -12.51 -8.91 11.04
C GLN A 264 -13.26 -9.51 12.24
N LEU A 265 -14.57 -9.77 12.15
CA LEU A 265 -15.38 -10.25 13.28
C LEU A 265 -14.85 -11.55 13.91
N SER A 266 -14.38 -12.49 13.08
CA SER A 266 -13.83 -13.75 13.56
C SER A 266 -12.52 -13.56 14.33
N SER A 267 -11.64 -12.67 13.85
CA SER A 267 -10.39 -12.28 14.53
C SER A 267 -10.66 -11.56 15.84
N LEU A 268 -11.63 -10.65 15.87
CA LEU A 268 -12.01 -9.89 17.08
C LEU A 268 -12.57 -10.80 18.18
N ARG A 269 -13.36 -11.81 17.84
CA ARG A 269 -13.82 -12.82 18.81
C ARG A 269 -12.66 -13.64 19.39
N LYS A 270 -11.69 -14.05 18.56
CA LYS A 270 -10.48 -14.74 19.01
C LYS A 270 -9.63 -13.84 19.94
N LEU A 271 -9.54 -12.55 19.61
CA LEU A 271 -8.86 -11.56 20.43
C LEU A 271 -9.51 -11.46 21.81
N GLU A 272 -10.83 -11.28 21.87
CA GLU A 272 -11.58 -11.16 23.13
C GLU A 272 -11.34 -12.37 24.05
N TYR A 273 -11.48 -13.59 23.51
CA TYR A 273 -11.21 -14.82 24.25
C TYR A 273 -9.78 -14.90 24.79
N ASN A 274 -8.80 -14.51 23.98
CA ASN A 274 -7.39 -14.50 24.39
C ASN A 274 -7.10 -13.42 25.43
N LEU A 275 -7.72 -12.25 25.34
CA LEU A 275 -7.61 -11.18 26.34
C LEU A 275 -8.21 -11.61 27.68
N GLN A 276 -9.36 -12.28 27.68
CA GLN A 276 -9.95 -12.82 28.91
C GLN A 276 -9.05 -13.87 29.56
N SER A 277 -8.49 -14.79 28.76
CA SER A 277 -7.50 -15.77 29.23
C SER A 277 -6.28 -15.10 29.85
N LEU A 278 -5.80 -14.01 29.23
CA LEU A 278 -4.66 -13.24 29.72
C LEU A 278 -4.98 -12.51 31.04
N ARG A 279 -6.16 -11.89 31.15
CA ARG A 279 -6.65 -11.26 32.39
C ARG A 279 -6.65 -12.25 33.55
N ASN A 280 -7.19 -13.45 33.33
CA ASN A 280 -7.26 -14.48 34.36
C ASN A 280 -5.88 -14.92 34.84
N ARG A 281 -4.91 -15.10 33.92
CA ARG A 281 -3.51 -15.44 34.27
C ARG A 281 -2.83 -14.31 35.05
N MET A 282 -3.02 -13.06 34.65
CA MET A 282 -2.44 -11.92 35.36
C MET A 282 -3.01 -11.77 36.78
N ASN A 283 -4.29 -12.07 36.97
CA ASN A 283 -4.93 -12.02 38.27
C ASN A 283 -4.47 -13.17 39.17
N SER A 284 -4.29 -14.39 38.65
CA SER A 284 -3.76 -15.50 39.45
C SER A 284 -2.32 -15.26 39.90
N GLU A 285 -1.45 -14.71 39.04
CA GLU A 285 -0.09 -14.33 39.39
C GLU A 285 -0.04 -13.25 40.49
N ARG A 286 -0.95 -12.28 40.46
CA ARG A 286 -1.07 -11.25 41.52
C ARG A 286 -1.52 -11.87 42.85
N SER A 287 -2.48 -12.79 42.83
CA SER A 287 -2.92 -13.49 44.03
C SER A 287 -1.79 -14.32 44.65
N HIS A 288 -1.05 -15.08 43.84
CA HIS A 288 0.13 -15.83 44.31
C HIS A 288 1.24 -14.94 44.86
N ALA A 289 1.54 -13.80 44.21
CA ALA A 289 2.55 -12.86 44.71
C ALA A 289 2.15 -12.21 46.05
N THR A 290 0.85 -11.97 46.25
CA THR A 290 0.31 -11.43 47.51
C THR A 290 0.40 -12.44 48.64
N VAL A 291 0.05 -13.70 48.36
CA VAL A 291 0.18 -14.81 49.31
C VAL A 291 1.65 -15.01 49.71
N VAL A 292 2.58 -15.04 48.76
CA VAL A 292 4.02 -15.18 49.05
C VAL A 292 4.58 -14.01 49.88
N LYS A 293 4.09 -12.77 49.67
CA LYS A 293 4.46 -11.63 50.52
C LYS A 293 3.94 -11.77 51.95
N ILE A 294 2.71 -12.26 52.15
CA ILE A 294 2.13 -12.50 53.48
C ILE A 294 2.96 -13.56 54.23
N TYR A 295 3.32 -14.67 53.58
CA TYR A 295 4.13 -15.70 54.21
C TYR A 295 5.56 -15.26 54.54
N ARG A 296 6.15 -14.31 53.79
CA ARG A 296 7.47 -13.74 54.14
C ARG A 296 7.43 -12.78 55.34
N ILE A 297 6.30 -12.12 55.60
CA ILE A 297 6.15 -11.21 56.74
C ILE A 297 5.92 -12.00 58.05
N LEU A 298 5.40 -13.22 57.97
CA LEU A 298 5.11 -14.09 59.12
C LEU A 298 6.25 -15.05 59.51
N GLY A 299 7.46 -14.86 58.99
CA GLY A 299 8.64 -15.62 59.44
C GLY A 299 9.01 -15.30 60.89
N PRO A 300 9.45 -16.28 61.70
CA PRO A 300 9.60 -16.10 63.14
C PRO A 300 10.69 -15.05 63.45
N ARG A 301 10.31 -14.01 64.19
CA ARG A 301 11.27 -13.11 64.86
C ARG A 301 12.13 -13.96 65.78
N LYS A 302 13.36 -14.25 65.38
CA LYS A 302 14.39 -14.77 66.29
C LYS A 302 14.55 -13.76 67.44
N ARG A 303 14.08 -14.14 68.63
CA ARG A 303 14.42 -13.48 69.89
C ARG A 303 15.94 -13.60 70.03
N LYS A 304 16.65 -12.48 70.03
CA LYS A 304 18.05 -12.42 70.44
C LYS A 304 18.09 -12.48 71.97
N SER A 305 19.00 -13.33 72.44
CA SER A 305 19.54 -13.41 73.79
C SER A 305 20.00 -12.06 74.31
#